data_AF-A0A9P8TLQ6-F1
#
_entry.id   AF-A0A9P8TLQ6-F1
#
_cell.length_a   1.000
_cell.length_b   1.000
_cell.length_c   1.000
_cell.angle_alpha   90.00
_cell.angle_beta   90.00
_cell.angle_gamma   90.00
#
_symmetry.space_group_name_H-M   'P 1'
#
loop_
_entity.id
_entity.type
_entity.pdbx_description
1 polymer ?
#
loop_
_entity_poly.entity_id
_entity_poly.type
_entity_poly.pdbx_seq_one_letter_code
_entity_poly.pdbx_strand_id
1 'polypeptide(L)'
;MNKETLVSQVKQNLSFYNLWSDITEIQTTSFTFLQGKPKDPLTVQSTIDSTTDGISSELTKEQEQGQIPYELVYPIRLDSKLSPRDIHQLFKELEDFKGFKIEKIIAGILNDDSTIVYYNIYNGLVKPRRN
;
A
#
# COMPACT_ATOMS: atom_id res chain seq x y z
N MET A 1 -10.07 -21.00 -20.02
CA MET A 1 -9.23 -19.79 -20.03
C MET A 1 -9.52 -19.05 -18.74
N ASN A 2 -8.65 -19.19 -17.73
CA ASN A 2 -8.89 -18.59 -16.42
C ASN A 2 -8.75 -17.08 -16.56
N LYS A 3 -9.84 -16.35 -16.30
CA LYS A 3 -9.82 -14.89 -16.22
C LYS A 3 -9.03 -14.55 -14.95
N GLU A 4 -7.79 -14.10 -15.08
CA GLU A 4 -7.01 -13.67 -13.92
C GLU A 4 -7.71 -12.49 -13.25
N THR A 5 -7.92 -12.60 -11.93
CA THR A 5 -8.54 -11.55 -11.14
C THR A 5 -7.58 -10.36 -11.00
N LEU A 6 -8.13 -9.17 -10.76
CA LEU A 6 -7.33 -7.95 -10.48
C LEU A 6 -6.25 -8.20 -9.41
N VAL A 7 -6.63 -8.89 -8.34
CA VAL A 7 -5.72 -9.25 -7.23
C VAL A 7 -4.58 -10.14 -7.72
N SER A 8 -4.87 -11.14 -8.56
CA SER A 8 -3.84 -12.02 -9.15
C SER A 8 -2.83 -11.25 -10.00
N GLN A 9 -3.30 -10.32 -10.84
CA GLN A 9 -2.43 -9.54 -11.72
C GLN A 9 -1.48 -8.62 -10.93
N VAL A 10 -2.01 -7.90 -9.94
CA VAL A 10 -1.18 -7.07 -9.05
C VAL A 10 -0.20 -7.94 -8.26
N LYS A 11 -0.64 -9.08 -7.72
CA LYS A 11 0.22 -10.02 -6.99
C LYS A 11 1.37 -10.59 -7.84
N GLN A 12 1.07 -10.98 -9.09
CA GLN A 12 2.10 -11.43 -10.04
C GLN A 12 3.09 -10.30 -10.35
N ASN A 13 2.61 -9.07 -10.54
CA ASN A 13 3.48 -7.94 -10.79
C ASN A 13 4.41 -7.63 -9.60
N LEU A 14 3.87 -7.67 -8.38
CA LEU A 14 4.65 -7.53 -7.15
C LEU A 14 5.72 -8.63 -7.05
N SER A 15 5.36 -9.89 -7.30
CA SER A 15 6.29 -11.03 -7.16
C SER A 15 7.36 -11.08 -8.26
N PHE A 16 6.98 -10.98 -9.53
CA PHE A 16 7.89 -11.25 -10.65
C PHE A 16 8.66 -10.01 -11.12
N TYR A 17 8.06 -8.82 -11.02
CA TYR A 17 8.68 -7.58 -11.52
C TYR A 17 9.26 -6.72 -10.41
N ASN A 18 8.55 -6.60 -9.28
CA ASN A 18 9.03 -5.83 -8.12
C ASN A 18 9.75 -6.70 -7.09
N LEU A 19 9.85 -8.02 -7.33
CA LEU A 19 10.60 -8.98 -6.53
C LEU A 19 10.18 -9.02 -5.05
N TRP A 20 8.90 -8.75 -4.77
CA TRP A 20 8.34 -8.88 -3.42
C TRP A 20 8.31 -10.34 -2.97
N SER A 21 8.55 -10.55 -1.67
CA SER A 21 8.47 -11.86 -1.00
C SER A 21 7.33 -11.89 0.04
N ASP A 22 6.98 -13.09 0.51
CA ASP A 22 5.96 -13.31 1.54
C ASP A 22 4.60 -12.67 1.24
N ILE A 23 4.18 -12.64 -0.04
CA ILE A 23 2.94 -11.98 -0.45
C ILE A 23 1.72 -12.81 -0.04
N THR A 24 0.92 -12.25 0.86
CA THR A 24 -0.33 -12.82 1.37
C THR A 24 -1.52 -11.94 1.02
N GLU A 25 -2.70 -12.54 0.89
CA GLU A 25 -3.95 -11.83 0.64
C GLU A 25 -4.67 -11.60 1.98
N ILE A 26 -5.08 -10.36 2.23
CA ILE A 26 -5.90 -9.99 3.38
C ILE A 26 -7.27 -9.62 2.84
N GLN A 27 -8.29 -10.35 3.27
CA GLN A 27 -9.67 -10.10 2.89
C GLN A 27 -10.41 -9.50 4.07
N THR A 28 -10.92 -8.28 3.90
CA THR A 28 -11.82 -7.63 4.86
C THR A 28 -13.26 -7.81 4.40
N THR A 29 -14.21 -7.12 5.04
CA THR A 29 -15.63 -7.17 4.68
C THR A 29 -15.87 -6.70 3.25
N SER A 30 -15.21 -5.62 2.82
CA SER A 30 -15.48 -4.96 1.55
C SER A 30 -14.28 -4.95 0.59
N PHE A 31 -13.07 -5.20 1.08
CA PHE A 31 -11.84 -5.01 0.32
C PHE A 31 -10.92 -6.23 0.39
N THR A 32 -10.00 -6.29 -0.58
CA THR A 32 -8.92 -7.27 -0.60
C THR A 32 -7.61 -6.53 -0.77
N PHE A 33 -6.63 -6.88 0.04
CA PHE A 33 -5.30 -6.28 0.06
C PHE A 33 -4.26 -7.36 -0.16
N LEU A 34 -3.09 -6.94 -0.61
CA LEU A 34 -1.88 -7.74 -0.65
C LEU A 34 -0.93 -7.20 0.42
N GLN A 35 -0.38 -8.09 1.25
CA GLN A 35 0.65 -7.77 2.21
C GLN A 35 1.92 -8.53 1.85
N GLY A 36 3.07 -7.88 1.78
CA GLY A 36 4.33 -8.56 1.48
C GLY A 36 5.55 -7.72 1.82
N LYS A 37 6.74 -8.28 1.62
CA LYS A 37 8.02 -7.61 1.84
C LYS A 37 8.56 -7.10 0.50
N PRO A 38 8.69 -5.77 0.30
CA PRO A 38 9.33 -5.24 -0.89
C PRO A 38 10.83 -5.59 -0.93
N LYS A 39 11.39 -5.93 -2.09
CA LYS A 39 12.85 -5.95 -2.24
C LYS A 39 13.42 -4.53 -2.16
N ASP A 40 12.75 -3.61 -2.84
CA ASP A 40 13.04 -2.19 -2.89
C ASP A 40 11.71 -1.44 -2.67
N PRO A 41 11.69 -0.29 -1.96
CA PRO A 41 10.45 0.46 -1.76
C PRO A 41 9.77 0.80 -3.10
N LEU A 42 8.48 0.47 -3.24
CA LEU A 42 7.72 0.79 -4.47
C LEU A 42 7.51 2.30 -4.68
N THR A 43 7.75 3.08 -3.63
CA THR A 43 7.56 4.53 -3.64
C THR A 43 8.74 5.20 -2.95
N VAL A 44 9.14 6.37 -3.46
CA VAL A 44 10.22 7.15 -2.85
C VAL A 44 9.75 7.68 -1.51
N GLN A 45 10.24 7.11 -0.40
CA GLN A 45 10.18 7.77 0.91
C GLN A 45 11.23 8.89 0.88
N SER A 46 10.85 10.11 0.49
CA SER A 46 11.76 11.25 0.71
C SER A 46 11.82 11.49 2.21
N THR A 47 13.00 11.17 2.77
CA THR A 47 13.41 11.39 4.16
C THR A 47 12.82 12.71 4.66
N ILE A 48 12.12 12.62 5.78
CA ILE A 48 11.61 13.77 6.50
C ILE A 48 12.84 14.59 6.92
N ASP A 49 12.98 15.80 6.41
CA ASP A 49 13.84 16.79 7.04
C ASP A 49 13.29 17.05 8.44
N SER A 50 14.03 16.54 9.42
CA SER A 50 13.74 16.62 10.85
C SER A 50 13.67 18.08 11.32
N THR A 51 12.50 18.70 11.24
CA THR A 51 12.14 19.85 12.08
C THR A 51 10.63 19.86 12.32
N THR A 52 10.18 19.11 13.33
CA THR A 52 9.16 19.48 14.35
C THR A 52 8.42 18.27 14.91
N ASP A 53 8.63 18.07 16.22
CA ASP A 53 7.75 17.50 17.24
C ASP A 53 6.99 16.19 16.93
N GLY A 54 7.58 15.09 17.41
CA GLY A 54 6.88 14.30 18.44
C GLY A 54 5.92 13.21 17.99
N ILE A 55 6.00 12.71 16.75
CA ILE A 55 5.38 11.42 16.40
C ILE A 55 6.46 10.55 15.74
N SER A 56 7.21 9.86 16.58
CA SER A 56 8.04 8.74 16.18
C SER A 56 7.12 7.65 15.65
N SER A 57 6.90 7.65 14.33
CA SER A 57 6.29 6.55 13.62
C SER A 57 7.12 5.30 13.91
N GLU A 58 6.49 4.25 14.44
CA GLU A 58 7.13 2.97 14.77
C GLU A 58 7.85 2.34 13.56
N LEU A 59 7.59 2.85 12.35
CA LEU A 59 8.30 2.56 11.10
C LEU A 59 9.83 2.73 11.18
N THR A 60 10.37 3.51 12.11
CA THR A 60 11.83 3.76 12.18
C THR A 60 12.60 2.65 12.92
N LYS A 61 11.98 1.90 13.83
CA LYS A 61 12.71 0.93 14.67
C LYS A 61 13.10 -0.36 13.94
N GLU A 62 12.29 -0.80 12.97
CA GLU A 62 12.55 -2.04 12.22
C GLU A 62 13.61 -1.83 11.12
N GLN A 63 13.68 -0.62 10.55
CA GLN A 63 14.68 -0.23 9.56
C GLN A 63 16.10 -0.21 10.15
N GLU A 64 16.25 0.14 11.43
CA GLU A 64 17.55 0.14 12.13
C GLU A 64 18.08 -1.28 12.41
N GLN A 65 17.25 -2.32 12.29
CA GLN A 65 17.63 -3.74 12.50
C GLN A 65 17.74 -4.53 11.19
N GLY A 66 17.69 -3.86 10.03
CA GLY A 66 17.81 -4.51 8.72
C GLY A 66 16.61 -5.38 8.34
N GLN A 67 15.48 -5.26 9.05
CA GLN A 67 14.23 -5.91 8.66
C GLN A 67 13.45 -5.01 7.72
N ILE A 68 13.15 -5.53 6.53
CA ILE A 68 12.27 -4.87 5.56
C ILE A 68 10.84 -4.96 6.11
N PRO A 69 10.16 -3.83 6.38
CA PRO A 69 8.81 -3.85 6.90
C PRO A 69 7.83 -4.39 5.85
N TYR A 70 6.78 -5.06 6.30
CA TYR A 70 5.69 -5.44 5.42
C TYR A 70 4.96 -4.20 4.91
N GLU A 71 4.70 -4.15 3.61
CA GLU A 71 3.89 -3.12 2.99
C GLU A 71 2.53 -3.67 2.55
N LEU A 72 1.53 -2.79 2.50
CA LEU A 72 0.14 -3.09 2.18
C LEU A 72 -0.23 -2.46 0.85
N VAL A 73 -0.72 -3.28 -0.08
CA VAL A 73 -1.15 -2.87 -1.42
C VAL A 73 -2.65 -3.13 -1.57
N TYR A 74 -3.40 -2.14 -2.01
CA TYR A 74 -4.79 -2.23 -2.42
C TYR A 74 -4.89 -2.28 -3.95
N PRO A 75 -5.28 -3.44 -4.54
CA PRO A 75 -5.50 -3.56 -5.97
C PRO A 75 -6.74 -2.77 -6.41
N ILE A 76 -6.60 -1.91 -7.41
CA ILE A 76 -7.70 -1.14 -7.99
C ILE A 76 -7.54 -1.06 -9.52
N ARG A 77 -8.64 -0.92 -10.26
CA ARG A 77 -8.57 -0.61 -11.69
C ARG A 77 -8.57 0.89 -11.91
N LEU A 78 -7.94 1.36 -12.98
CA LEU A 78 -7.93 2.79 -13.32
C LEU A 78 -9.35 3.36 -13.54
N ASP A 79 -10.26 2.56 -14.08
CA ASP A 79 -11.66 2.95 -14.32
C ASP A 79 -12.52 2.96 -13.05
N SER A 80 -12.03 2.40 -11.94
CA SER A 80 -12.71 2.41 -10.66
C SER A 80 -12.68 3.80 -10.01
N LYS A 81 -13.83 4.24 -9.51
CA LYS A 81 -13.92 5.45 -8.69
C LYS A 81 -13.60 5.11 -7.25
N LEU A 82 -12.58 5.77 -6.69
CA LEU A 82 -12.27 5.71 -5.26
C LEU A 82 -12.66 7.04 -4.61
N SER A 83 -13.82 7.07 -3.95
CA SER A 83 -14.29 8.27 -3.27
C SER A 83 -13.57 8.45 -1.92
N PRO A 84 -13.56 9.66 -1.33
CA PRO A 84 -13.04 9.88 0.02
C PRO A 84 -13.68 8.97 1.08
N ARG A 85 -14.97 8.63 0.89
CA ARG A 85 -15.69 7.70 1.77
C ARG A 85 -15.14 6.28 1.64
N ASP A 86 -14.81 5.85 0.44
CA ASP A 86 -14.24 4.52 0.18
C ASP A 86 -12.84 4.41 0.79
N ILE A 87 -12.02 5.46 0.66
CA ILE A 87 -10.69 5.53 1.29
C ILE A 87 -10.83 5.44 2.82
N HIS A 88 -11.77 6.19 3.41
CA HIS A 88 -12.00 6.13 4.85
C HIS A 88 -12.44 4.73 5.31
N GLN A 89 -13.37 4.11 4.60
CA GLN A 89 -13.85 2.76 4.90
C GLN A 89 -12.75 1.71 4.73
N LEU A 90 -11.90 1.86 3.70
CA LEU A 90 -10.75 1.02 3.43
C LEU A 90 -9.77 1.02 4.60
N PHE A 91 -9.37 2.20 5.09
CA PHE A 91 -8.47 2.27 6.25
C PHE A 91 -9.12 1.71 7.50
N LYS A 92 -10.40 2.06 7.75
CA LYS A 92 -11.13 1.58 8.92
C LYS A 92 -11.17 0.05 8.98
N GLU A 93 -11.56 -0.62 7.90
CA GLU A 93 -11.63 -2.09 7.87
C GLU A 93 -10.26 -2.75 8.05
N LEU A 94 -9.22 -2.13 7.50
CA LEU A 94 -7.86 -2.66 7.61
C LEU A 94 -7.29 -2.48 9.02
N GLU A 95 -7.58 -1.35 9.66
CA GLU A 95 -7.24 -1.07 11.07
C GLU A 95 -7.99 -2.00 12.02
N ASP A 96 -9.30 -2.21 11.79
CA ASP A 96 -10.12 -3.17 12.54
C ASP A 96 -9.56 -4.60 12.41
N PHE A 97 -9.08 -4.99 11.21
CA PHE A 97 -8.47 -6.29 10.97
C PHE A 97 -7.09 -6.44 11.63
N LYS A 98 -6.25 -5.39 11.58
CA LYS A 98 -4.87 -5.42 12.09
C LYS A 98 -4.75 -5.14 13.58
N GLY A 99 -5.74 -4.46 14.18
CA GLY A 99 -5.73 -4.06 15.58
C GLY A 99 -4.85 -2.85 15.89
N PHE A 100 -4.33 -2.15 14.88
CA PHE A 100 -3.53 -0.94 15.02
C PHE A 100 -3.81 0.04 13.89
N LYS A 101 -3.48 1.32 14.12
CA LYS A 101 -3.69 2.42 13.17
C LYS A 101 -2.74 2.31 11.98
N ILE A 102 -3.25 2.52 10.77
CA ILE A 102 -2.46 2.44 9.53
C ILE A 102 -2.37 3.83 8.92
N GLU A 103 -1.14 4.32 8.76
CA GLU A 103 -0.87 5.67 8.25
C GLU A 103 -0.91 5.75 6.73
N LYS A 104 -0.56 4.64 6.05
CA LYS A 104 -0.33 4.60 4.61
C LYS A 104 -0.63 3.21 4.05
N ILE A 105 -1.19 3.18 2.85
CA ILE A 105 -1.24 2.01 1.98
C ILE A 105 -0.77 2.40 0.57
N ILE A 106 -0.49 1.41 -0.26
CA ILE A 106 -0.11 1.58 -1.66
C ILE A 106 -1.30 1.18 -2.53
N ALA A 107 -1.73 2.02 -3.46
CA ALA A 107 -2.67 1.62 -4.50
C ALA A 107 -1.90 0.97 -5.65
N GLY A 108 -2.20 -0.29 -5.97
CA GLY A 108 -1.74 -0.98 -7.17
C GLY A 108 -2.79 -0.82 -8.27
N ILE A 109 -2.63 0.19 -9.11
CA ILE A 109 -3.62 0.58 -10.12
C ILE A 109 -3.33 -0.15 -11.42
N LEU A 110 -4.25 -1.03 -11.84
CA LEU A 110 -4.21 -1.74 -13.11
C LEU A 110 -4.87 -0.90 -14.22
N ASN A 111 -4.13 -0.66 -15.28
CA ASN A 111 -4.61 -0.03 -16.51
C ASN A 111 -5.11 -1.08 -17.52
N ASP A 112 -5.83 -0.63 -18.55
CA ASP A 112 -6.39 -1.50 -19.60
C ASP A 112 -5.32 -2.13 -20.51
N ASP A 113 -4.12 -1.56 -20.57
CA ASP A 113 -2.96 -2.08 -21.32
C ASP A 113 -2.13 -3.10 -20.52
N SER A 114 -2.62 -3.56 -19.37
CA SER A 114 -1.92 -4.41 -18.39
C SER A 114 -0.74 -3.74 -17.67
N THR A 115 -0.57 -2.43 -17.82
CA THR A 115 0.39 -1.68 -17.00
C THR A 115 -0.14 -1.54 -15.57
N ILE A 116 0.75 -1.67 -14.58
CA ILE A 116 0.43 -1.45 -13.17
C ILE A 116 1.28 -0.30 -12.63
N VAL A 117 0.62 0.67 -12.00
CA VAL A 117 1.27 1.82 -11.36
C VAL A 117 0.98 1.85 -9.87
N TYR A 118 1.96 2.31 -9.08
CA TYR A 118 1.89 2.31 -7.62
C TYR A 118 1.88 3.73 -7.07
N TYR A 119 0.91 4.04 -6.19
CA TYR A 119 0.80 5.33 -5.52
C TYR A 119 0.58 5.17 -4.02
N ASN A 120 1.19 6.03 -3.21
CA ASN A 120 0.88 6.09 -1.79
C ASN A 120 -0.49 6.77 -1.57
N ILE A 121 -1.35 6.13 -0.77
CA ILE A 121 -2.55 6.73 -0.19
C ILE A 121 -2.31 6.82 1.30
N TYR A 122 -2.51 8.01 1.86
CA TYR A 122 -2.35 8.26 3.30
C TYR A 122 -3.70 8.33 4.00
N ASN A 123 -3.74 7.89 5.25
CA ASN A 123 -4.92 7.97 6.09
C ASN A 123 -5.09 9.40 6.62
N GLY A 124 -5.79 10.24 5.86
CA GLY A 124 -6.11 11.62 6.21
C GLY A 124 -5.55 12.66 5.24
N LEU A 125 -5.63 13.93 5.63
CA LEU A 125 -5.12 15.06 4.83
C LEU A 125 -3.62 15.22 5.07
N VAL A 126 -2.82 14.80 4.09
CA VAL A 126 -1.39 15.08 4.06
C VAL A 126 -1.15 16.36 3.25
N LYS A 127 -0.35 17.29 3.80
CA LYS A 127 0.01 18.52 3.08
C LYS A 127 0.71 18.18 1.76
N PRO A 128 0.25 18.69 0.60
CA PRO A 128 0.94 18.48 -0.66
C PRO A 128 2.34 19.10 -0.58
N ARG A 129 3.38 18.34 -0.93
CA ARG A 129 4.74 18.87 -1.05
C ARG A 129 4.85 19.69 -2.33
N ARG A 130 5.38 20.91 -2.25
CA ARG A 130 5.83 21.67 -3.42
C ARG A 130 7.11 20.99 -3.92
N ASN A 131 7.13 20.64 -5.20
CA ASN A 131 8.36 20.38 -5.95
C ASN A 131 9.19 21.67 -6.07
#